data_AF-A0A5C7JHW1-F1
#
_entry.id   AF-A0A5C7JHW1-F1
#
_cell.length_a   1.000
_cell.length_b   1.000
_cell.length_c   1.000
_cell.angle_alpha   90.00
_cell.angle_beta   90.00
_cell.angle_gamma   90.00
#
_symmetry.space_group_name_H-M   'P 1'
#
loop_
_entity.id
_entity.type
_entity.pdbx_description
1 polymer ?
#
loop_
_entity_poly.entity_id
_entity_poly.type
_entity_poly.pdbx_seq_one_letter_code
_entity_poly.pdbx_strand_id
1 'polypeptide(L)'
;MNLHIRCMEINFEIFEFDRNKDELSEKEIQYLDTLDVKTVQAIIDHCTNKYNYYNAIQTGLKLILNSIYGAFGNEYFVCSTKDIAGAITAMGRDVVKYMDNINETYWYEYWHEDYELHEHLGITGDVKPIDSSWIHRLSKTDHEGEVSQTEMEDGEYQRKVPVSNYVDTDSLFVGFNPAMQSCDWQGDEQEFVWKVSKFRLEKLFKTKLKNYAKKYHVENIQDFELENINESILFVTKKKYIKHTIWEDGRQYDRLANIVPKGVDLIKKGTPKFAREKVMDIINYLFDNPKTYNIKDLLKFVRDLKKEFEMTNINDICPGANINAYWSSKIMVDGQIIDAPGIVEDKETLKVAKGTYYTVKAAGLYNHLLYQHPELVNTYQIIKPGVKVKIYPCIHDLNDKFCYILGSFTPEFAPPVDYDELFQKTVAEQVNYYLEALELPKLNKRLKIIVSLF
;
A
#
# COMPACT_ATOMS: atom_id res chain seq x y z
N MET A 1 -11.37 -33.88 16.40
CA MET A 1 -12.08 -33.86 17.69
C MET A 1 -13.39 -33.15 17.46
N ASN A 2 -14.46 -33.91 17.23
CA ASN A 2 -15.79 -33.39 16.92
C ASN A 2 -16.35 -32.70 18.16
N LEU A 3 -16.45 -31.37 18.13
CA LEU A 3 -17.26 -30.64 19.09
C LEU A 3 -18.74 -30.87 18.75
N HIS A 4 -19.38 -31.77 19.50
CA HIS A 4 -20.82 -31.78 19.69
C HIS A 4 -21.24 -30.46 20.35
N ILE A 5 -21.50 -29.44 19.53
CA ILE A 5 -22.44 -28.39 19.87
C ILE A 5 -23.80 -29.08 19.92
N ARG A 6 -24.48 -29.08 21.08
CA ARG A 6 -25.88 -29.50 21.15
C ARG A 6 -26.63 -28.67 20.11
N CYS A 7 -27.12 -29.31 19.04
CA CYS A 7 -27.93 -28.67 18.02
C CYS A 7 -29.17 -28.03 18.67
N MET A 8 -29.11 -26.73 18.94
CA MET A 8 -30.21 -25.89 18.46
C MET A 8 -30.07 -25.93 16.94
N GLU A 9 -31.08 -26.47 16.26
CA GLU A 9 -31.16 -26.43 14.79
C GLU A 9 -31.24 -24.96 14.38
N ILE A 10 -30.09 -24.35 14.12
CA ILE A 10 -30.03 -23.02 13.53
C ILE A 10 -30.65 -23.16 12.15
N ASN A 11 -31.82 -22.55 11.95
CA ASN A 11 -32.48 -22.54 10.67
C ASN A 11 -31.80 -21.53 9.74
N PHE A 12 -30.83 -21.99 8.97
CA PHE A 12 -30.14 -21.16 7.99
C PHE A 12 -31.02 -20.80 6.77
N GLU A 13 -32.17 -21.45 6.58
CA GLU A 13 -33.10 -21.14 5.47
C GLU A 13 -33.85 -19.81 5.68
N ILE A 14 -33.79 -19.25 6.89
CA ILE A 14 -34.33 -17.91 7.18
C ILE A 14 -33.46 -16.84 6.54
N PHE A 15 -32.15 -17.10 6.38
CA PHE A 15 -31.22 -16.16 5.78
C PHE A 15 -31.25 -16.29 4.27
N GLU A 16 -31.47 -15.17 3.61
CA GLU A 16 -31.38 -15.08 2.15
C GLU A 16 -29.99 -14.59 1.76
N PHE A 17 -29.23 -15.46 1.11
CA PHE A 17 -27.87 -15.20 0.65
C PHE A 17 -27.89 -14.69 -0.80
N ASP A 18 -28.17 -13.40 -0.99
CA ASP A 18 -28.08 -12.69 -2.27
C ASP A 18 -26.88 -11.72 -2.25
N ARG A 19 -26.10 -11.68 -3.35
CA ARG A 19 -24.97 -10.75 -3.53
C ARG A 19 -25.44 -9.28 -3.51
N ASN A 20 -26.68 -9.01 -3.90
CA ASN A 20 -27.22 -7.66 -4.00
C ASN A 20 -27.99 -7.21 -2.74
N LYS A 21 -27.96 -8.04 -1.69
CA LYS A 21 -28.65 -7.76 -0.44
C LYS A 21 -27.71 -7.02 0.52
N ASP A 22 -28.01 -5.74 0.72
CA ASP A 22 -27.18 -4.86 1.54
C ASP A 22 -27.52 -4.94 3.04
N GLU A 23 -28.77 -5.26 3.38
CA GLU A 23 -29.26 -5.31 4.77
C GLU A 23 -30.04 -6.60 5.05
N LEU A 24 -30.02 -7.02 6.31
CA LEU A 24 -30.91 -8.08 6.77
C LEU A 24 -32.35 -7.60 6.72
N SER A 25 -33.23 -8.45 6.23
CA SER A 25 -34.67 -8.23 6.29
C SER A 25 -35.15 -8.22 7.74
N GLU A 26 -36.28 -7.56 8.00
CA GLU A 26 -36.93 -7.56 9.31
C GLU A 26 -37.14 -8.98 9.85
N LYS A 27 -37.44 -9.95 8.98
CA LYS A 27 -37.62 -11.36 9.35
C LYS A 27 -36.33 -12.00 9.87
N GLU A 28 -35.20 -11.71 9.25
CA GLU A 28 -33.90 -12.22 9.70
C GLU A 28 -33.47 -11.57 11.01
N ILE A 29 -33.69 -10.27 11.15
CA ILE A 29 -33.40 -9.54 12.40
C ILE A 29 -34.25 -10.10 13.54
N GLN A 30 -35.57 -10.24 13.33
CA GLN A 30 -36.47 -10.83 14.32
C GLN A 30 -36.05 -12.23 14.72
N TYR A 31 -35.59 -13.06 13.78
CA TYR A 31 -35.05 -14.38 14.10
C TYR A 31 -33.79 -14.28 14.95
N LEU A 32 -32.83 -13.43 14.59
CA LEU A 32 -31.59 -13.22 15.35
C LEU A 32 -31.88 -12.73 16.78
N ASP A 33 -32.87 -11.85 16.96
CA ASP A 33 -33.30 -11.35 18.27
C ASP A 33 -33.88 -12.45 19.18
N THR A 34 -34.31 -13.58 18.62
CA THR A 34 -34.75 -14.75 19.41
C THR A 34 -33.60 -15.59 19.96
N LEU A 35 -32.38 -15.38 19.47
CA LEU A 35 -31.21 -16.21 19.79
C LEU A 35 -30.35 -15.59 20.89
N ASP A 36 -29.65 -16.43 21.65
CA ASP A 36 -28.65 -15.94 22.60
C ASP A 36 -27.36 -15.50 21.89
N VAL A 37 -26.57 -14.66 22.57
CA VAL A 37 -25.31 -14.12 22.03
C VAL A 37 -24.33 -15.22 21.60
N LYS A 38 -24.31 -16.36 22.30
CA LYS A 38 -23.41 -17.48 21.97
C LYS A 38 -23.82 -18.15 20.66
N THR A 39 -25.12 -18.28 20.42
CA THR A 39 -25.68 -18.86 19.20
C THR A 39 -25.45 -17.92 18.02
N VAL A 40 -25.67 -16.61 18.20
CA VAL A 40 -25.33 -15.60 17.19
C VAL A 40 -23.84 -15.65 16.85
N GLN A 41 -22.95 -15.76 17.84
CA GLN A 41 -21.52 -15.91 17.59
C GLN A 41 -21.19 -17.20 16.80
N ALA A 42 -21.85 -18.31 17.11
CA ALA A 42 -21.68 -19.56 16.36
C ALA A 42 -22.16 -19.45 14.89
N ILE A 43 -23.22 -18.68 14.63
CA ILE A 43 -23.68 -18.35 13.27
C ILE A 43 -22.62 -17.53 12.54
N ILE A 44 -22.11 -16.48 13.18
CA ILE A 44 -21.05 -15.63 12.62
C ILE A 44 -19.84 -16.49 12.26
N ASP A 45 -19.36 -17.32 13.19
CA ASP A 45 -18.20 -18.19 12.97
C ASP A 45 -18.45 -19.18 11.82
N HIS A 46 -19.66 -19.74 11.70
CA HIS A 46 -20.03 -20.61 10.58
C HIS A 46 -19.99 -19.87 9.24
N CYS A 47 -20.59 -18.70 9.16
CA CYS A 47 -20.62 -17.86 7.96
C CYS A 47 -19.21 -17.39 7.57
N THR A 48 -18.40 -16.95 8.54
CA THR A 48 -17.00 -16.57 8.33
C THR A 48 -16.17 -17.75 7.79
N ASN A 49 -16.36 -18.95 8.32
CA ASN A 49 -15.66 -20.14 7.80
C ASN A 49 -16.05 -20.48 6.36
N LYS A 50 -17.34 -20.40 6.03
CA LYS A 50 -17.81 -20.58 4.64
C LYS A 50 -17.26 -19.51 3.71
N TYR A 51 -17.31 -18.25 4.12
CA TYR A 51 -16.72 -17.13 3.38
C TYR A 51 -15.25 -17.38 3.08
N ASN A 52 -14.45 -17.72 4.10
CA ASN A 52 -13.02 -18.00 3.95
C ASN A 52 -12.76 -19.17 2.99
N TYR A 53 -13.57 -20.23 3.05
CA TYR A 53 -13.47 -21.37 2.15
C TYR A 53 -13.76 -20.99 0.68
N TYR A 54 -14.89 -20.33 0.41
CA TYR A 54 -15.25 -19.93 -0.95
C TYR A 54 -14.31 -18.86 -1.51
N ASN A 55 -13.88 -17.91 -0.68
CA ASN A 55 -12.88 -16.90 -1.07
C ASN A 55 -11.54 -17.57 -1.44
N ALA A 56 -11.10 -18.59 -0.69
CA ALA A 56 -9.89 -19.34 -1.02
C ALA A 56 -10.03 -20.10 -2.34
N ILE A 57 -11.18 -20.71 -2.62
CA ILE A 57 -11.46 -21.39 -3.90
C ILE A 57 -11.45 -20.39 -5.05
N GLN A 58 -12.20 -19.29 -4.94
CA GLN A 58 -12.25 -18.23 -5.95
C GLN A 58 -10.85 -17.67 -6.24
N THR A 59 -10.07 -17.39 -5.18
CA THR A 59 -8.70 -16.90 -5.31
C THR A 59 -7.80 -17.92 -6.02
N GLY A 60 -7.91 -19.20 -5.67
CA GLY A 60 -7.17 -20.28 -6.32
C GLY A 60 -7.51 -20.41 -7.80
N LEU A 61 -8.80 -20.37 -8.16
CA LEU A 61 -9.26 -20.40 -9.55
C LEU A 61 -8.77 -19.19 -10.33
N LYS A 62 -8.88 -17.98 -9.76
CA LYS A 62 -8.36 -16.73 -10.36
C LYS A 62 -6.86 -16.83 -10.64
N LEU A 63 -6.08 -17.37 -9.69
CA LEU A 63 -4.64 -17.55 -9.84
C LEU A 63 -4.31 -18.52 -10.99
N ILE A 64 -5.03 -19.64 -11.10
CA ILE A 64 -4.84 -20.61 -12.19
C ILE A 64 -5.13 -19.95 -13.53
N LEU A 65 -6.28 -19.27 -13.67
CA LEU A 65 -6.67 -18.60 -14.92
C LEU A 65 -5.66 -17.52 -15.33
N ASN A 66 -5.21 -16.68 -14.39
CA ASN A 66 -4.20 -15.66 -14.65
C ASN A 66 -2.83 -16.26 -15.00
N SER A 67 -2.50 -17.43 -14.43
CA SER A 67 -1.27 -18.15 -14.73
C SER A 67 -1.26 -18.72 -16.15
N ILE A 68 -2.43 -19.08 -16.72
CA ILE A 68 -2.52 -19.53 -18.12
C ILE A 68 -2.11 -18.41 -19.08
N TYR A 69 -2.56 -17.18 -18.82
CA TYR A 69 -2.09 -16.00 -19.56
C TYR A 69 -0.55 -15.86 -19.48
N GLY A 70 0.02 -15.96 -18.26
CA GLY A 70 1.46 -15.93 -18.06
C GLY A 70 2.21 -17.08 -18.76
N ALA A 71 1.58 -18.25 -18.84
CA ALA A 71 2.14 -19.44 -19.48
C ALA A 71 2.30 -19.25 -21.00
N PHE A 72 1.41 -18.52 -21.67
CA PHE A 72 1.58 -18.20 -23.11
C PHE A 72 2.86 -17.40 -23.39
N GLY A 73 3.34 -16.61 -22.41
CA GLY A 73 4.61 -15.87 -22.52
C GLY A 73 5.85 -16.66 -22.09
N ASN A 74 5.68 -17.88 -21.55
CA ASN A 74 6.78 -18.71 -21.07
C ASN A 74 7.27 -19.65 -22.16
N GLU A 75 8.52 -19.48 -22.62
CA GLU A 75 9.12 -20.27 -23.70
C GLU A 75 9.13 -21.78 -23.49
N TYR A 76 9.04 -22.26 -22.24
CA TYR A 76 9.00 -23.68 -21.90
C TYR A 76 7.59 -24.28 -21.90
N PHE A 77 6.54 -23.47 -22.04
CA PHE A 77 5.18 -23.96 -22.12
C PHE A 77 4.90 -24.54 -23.51
N VAL A 78 4.28 -25.73 -23.57
CA VAL A 78 4.00 -26.44 -24.83
C VAL A 78 3.15 -25.63 -25.81
N CYS A 79 2.28 -24.75 -25.30
CA CYS A 79 1.46 -23.84 -26.10
C CYS A 79 1.99 -22.39 -26.04
N SER A 80 3.27 -22.17 -25.76
CA SER A 80 3.87 -20.84 -25.74
C SER A 80 3.68 -20.11 -27.07
N THR A 81 3.13 -18.90 -27.02
CA THR A 81 2.99 -18.04 -28.18
C THR A 81 2.98 -16.57 -27.75
N LYS A 82 4.02 -15.85 -28.21
CA LYS A 82 4.19 -14.42 -27.94
C LYS A 82 3.08 -13.58 -28.58
N ASP A 83 2.50 -14.06 -29.67
CA ASP A 83 1.42 -13.34 -30.37
C ASP A 83 0.15 -13.29 -29.52
N ILE A 84 -0.25 -14.40 -28.88
CA ILE A 84 -1.41 -14.41 -27.98
C ILE A 84 -1.14 -13.59 -26.72
N ALA A 85 0.03 -13.77 -26.09
CA ALA A 85 0.39 -13.00 -24.91
C ALA A 85 0.44 -11.48 -25.20
N GLY A 86 0.99 -11.11 -26.36
CA GLY A 86 1.04 -9.74 -26.85
C GLY A 86 -0.35 -9.18 -27.15
N ALA A 87 -1.22 -9.95 -27.82
CA ALA A 87 -2.58 -9.56 -28.13
C ALA A 87 -3.42 -9.31 -26.87
N ILE A 88 -3.36 -10.20 -25.87
CA ILE A 88 -4.08 -10.02 -24.59
C ILE A 88 -3.62 -8.72 -23.92
N THR A 89 -2.30 -8.49 -23.83
CA THR A 89 -1.74 -7.29 -23.20
C THR A 89 -2.10 -6.01 -23.96
N ALA A 90 -2.09 -6.06 -25.29
CA ALA A 90 -2.46 -4.93 -26.13
C ALA A 90 -3.94 -4.58 -25.97
N MET A 91 -4.83 -5.58 -26.02
CA MET A 91 -6.26 -5.38 -25.84
C MET A 91 -6.61 -4.86 -24.44
N GLY A 92 -5.96 -5.38 -23.39
CA GLY A 92 -6.17 -4.85 -22.04
C GLY A 92 -5.82 -3.36 -21.92
N ARG A 93 -4.67 -2.95 -22.50
CA ARG A 93 -4.26 -1.53 -22.52
C ARG A 93 -5.20 -0.65 -23.35
N ASP A 94 -5.71 -1.16 -24.46
CA ASP A 94 -6.62 -0.39 -25.33
C ASP A 94 -8.00 -0.22 -24.67
N VAL A 95 -8.56 -1.30 -24.10
CA VAL A 95 -9.84 -1.28 -23.39
C VAL A 95 -9.81 -0.34 -22.20
N VAL A 96 -8.79 -0.40 -21.35
CA VAL A 96 -8.74 0.43 -20.14
C VAL A 96 -8.62 1.92 -20.50
N LYS A 97 -7.84 2.27 -21.53
CA LYS A 97 -7.75 3.64 -22.06
C LYS A 97 -9.07 4.11 -22.67
N TYR A 98 -9.74 3.23 -23.42
CA TYR A 98 -11.07 3.52 -23.96
C TYR A 98 -12.07 3.82 -22.84
N MET A 99 -12.10 2.99 -21.80
CA MET A 99 -13.02 3.16 -20.68
C MET A 99 -12.71 4.40 -19.83
N ASP A 100 -11.43 4.73 -19.65
CA ASP A 100 -11.01 5.96 -18.98
C ASP A 100 -11.49 7.20 -19.73
N ASN A 101 -11.34 7.22 -21.07
CA ASN A 101 -11.86 8.29 -21.91
C ASN A 101 -13.39 8.41 -21.81
N ILE A 102 -14.11 7.29 -21.86
CA ILE A 102 -15.57 7.27 -21.66
C ILE A 102 -15.97 7.84 -20.30
N ASN A 103 -15.23 7.51 -19.23
CA ASN A 103 -15.44 8.04 -17.89
C ASN A 103 -15.23 9.56 -17.86
N GLU A 104 -14.09 10.06 -18.34
CA GLU A 104 -13.82 11.51 -18.39
C GLU A 104 -14.87 12.26 -19.20
N THR A 105 -15.18 11.77 -20.40
CA THR A 105 -16.18 12.38 -21.28
C THR A 105 -17.53 12.51 -20.60
N TYR A 106 -17.99 11.47 -19.90
CA TYR A 106 -19.24 11.54 -19.15
C TYR A 106 -19.23 12.70 -18.13
N TRP A 107 -18.19 12.77 -17.29
CA TRP A 107 -18.11 13.75 -16.22
C TRP A 107 -17.97 15.19 -16.71
N TYR A 108 -17.16 15.42 -17.75
CA TYR A 108 -16.93 16.77 -18.26
C TYR A 108 -18.04 17.26 -19.18
N GLU A 109 -18.60 16.39 -20.03
CA GLU A 109 -19.55 16.82 -21.07
C GLU A 109 -21.01 16.58 -20.71
N TYR A 110 -21.34 15.54 -19.94
CA TYR A 110 -22.73 15.09 -19.78
C TYR A 110 -23.27 15.18 -18.35
N TRP A 111 -22.42 15.14 -17.33
CA TRP A 111 -22.84 15.17 -15.91
C TRP A 111 -23.84 16.29 -15.62
N HIS A 112 -23.54 17.53 -15.99
CA HIS A 112 -24.37 18.70 -15.71
C HIS A 112 -25.75 18.67 -16.41
N GLU A 113 -25.93 17.85 -17.45
CA GLU A 113 -27.17 17.67 -18.18
C GLU A 113 -27.90 16.35 -17.83
N ASP A 114 -27.38 15.59 -16.86
CA ASP A 114 -27.90 14.26 -16.51
C ASP A 114 -29.09 14.32 -15.54
N TYR A 115 -30.18 14.94 -16.00
CA TYR A 115 -31.39 15.17 -15.19
C TYR A 115 -32.00 13.87 -14.61
N GLU A 116 -31.93 12.76 -15.34
CA GLU A 116 -32.41 11.45 -14.87
C GLU A 116 -31.63 11.00 -13.63
N LEU A 117 -30.29 11.11 -13.66
CA LEU A 117 -29.48 10.76 -12.50
C LEU A 117 -29.68 11.74 -11.34
N HIS A 118 -29.77 13.05 -11.65
CA HIS A 118 -30.02 14.08 -10.64
C HIS A 118 -31.33 13.86 -9.89
N GLU A 119 -32.38 13.38 -10.56
CA GLU A 119 -33.64 12.99 -9.92
C GLU A 119 -33.44 11.83 -8.93
N HIS A 120 -32.72 10.78 -9.30
CA HIS A 120 -32.40 9.67 -8.39
C HIS A 120 -31.56 10.11 -7.18
N LEU A 121 -30.70 11.11 -7.37
CA LEU A 121 -29.90 11.72 -6.30
C LEU A 121 -30.71 12.71 -5.45
N GLY A 122 -31.87 13.18 -5.91
CA GLY A 122 -32.64 14.22 -5.23
C GLY A 122 -32.03 15.62 -5.36
N ILE A 123 -31.23 15.87 -6.39
CA ILE A 123 -30.63 17.18 -6.66
C ILE A 123 -31.70 18.09 -7.27
N THR A 124 -32.03 19.18 -6.58
CA THR A 124 -33.04 20.16 -7.02
C THR A 124 -32.45 21.49 -7.49
N GLY A 125 -31.14 21.69 -7.29
CA GLY A 125 -30.42 22.89 -7.68
C GLY A 125 -29.78 22.77 -9.07
N ASP A 126 -29.23 23.89 -9.55
CA ASP A 126 -28.47 23.92 -10.80
C ASP A 126 -27.14 23.17 -10.63
N VAL A 127 -26.87 22.23 -11.53
CA VAL A 127 -25.59 21.51 -11.59
C VAL A 127 -24.66 22.19 -12.57
N LYS A 128 -23.47 22.57 -12.10
CA LYS A 128 -22.49 23.27 -12.93
C LYS A 128 -21.62 22.27 -13.72
N PRO A 129 -21.18 22.61 -14.95
CA PRO A 129 -20.16 21.83 -15.63
C PRO A 129 -18.87 21.74 -14.81
N ILE A 130 -18.22 20.57 -14.85
CA ILE A 130 -16.90 20.38 -14.23
C ILE A 130 -15.84 20.96 -15.16
N ASP A 131 -14.87 21.70 -14.60
CA ASP A 131 -13.77 22.30 -15.37
C ASP A 131 -12.89 21.21 -16.01
N SER A 132 -12.90 21.16 -17.33
CA SER A 132 -12.13 20.21 -18.14
C SER A 132 -10.77 20.75 -18.60
N SER A 133 -10.37 21.95 -18.17
CA SER A 133 -9.11 22.57 -18.58
C SER A 133 -7.87 21.79 -18.14
N TRP A 134 -6.78 22.01 -18.88
CA TRP A 134 -5.49 21.36 -18.66
C TRP A 134 -4.51 22.30 -17.99
N ILE A 135 -3.63 21.73 -17.17
CA ILE A 135 -2.46 22.41 -16.60
C ILE A 135 -1.20 21.61 -16.89
N HIS A 136 -0.09 22.30 -17.12
CA HIS A 136 1.21 21.66 -17.21
C HIS A 136 1.64 21.16 -15.81
N ARG A 137 2.05 19.89 -15.72
CA ARG A 137 2.17 19.16 -14.45
C ARG A 137 3.23 19.74 -13.51
N LEU A 138 4.38 20.17 -14.05
CA LEU A 138 5.51 20.67 -13.25
C LEU A 138 5.35 22.16 -12.90
N SER A 139 5.07 23.00 -13.91
CA SER A 139 4.94 24.45 -13.72
C SER A 139 3.60 24.88 -13.13
N LYS A 140 2.60 23.99 -13.14
CA LYS A 140 1.21 24.26 -12.73
C LYS A 140 0.56 25.43 -13.49
N THR A 141 1.07 25.75 -14.68
CA THR A 141 0.53 26.80 -15.55
C THR A 141 -0.62 26.25 -16.40
N ASP A 142 -1.63 27.08 -16.65
CA ASP A 142 -2.75 26.71 -17.52
C ASP A 142 -2.25 26.42 -18.95
N HIS A 143 -2.90 25.45 -19.61
CA HIS A 143 -2.65 25.08 -21.00
C HIS A 143 -3.91 25.35 -21.83
N GLU A 144 -3.74 26.13 -22.90
CA GLU A 144 -4.81 26.43 -23.86
C GLU A 144 -4.71 25.48 -25.06
N GLY A 145 -5.70 24.59 -25.22
CA GLY A 145 -5.78 23.67 -26.35
C GLY A 145 -6.17 22.25 -25.96
N GLU A 146 -6.28 21.39 -26.98
CA GLU A 146 -6.41 19.95 -26.78
C GLU A 146 -5.03 19.34 -26.54
N VAL A 147 -4.91 18.57 -25.46
CA VAL A 147 -3.72 17.76 -25.17
C VAL A 147 -3.83 16.45 -25.95
N SER A 148 -2.77 16.11 -26.69
CA SER A 148 -2.72 14.83 -27.39
C SER A 148 -2.58 13.66 -26.43
N GLN A 149 -3.01 12.48 -26.86
CA GLN A 149 -2.90 11.26 -26.07
C GLN A 149 -1.44 10.94 -25.69
N THR A 150 -0.48 11.26 -26.54
CA THR A 150 0.95 11.07 -26.26
C THR A 150 1.42 11.98 -25.12
N GLU A 151 1.05 13.26 -25.13
CA GLU A 151 1.42 14.21 -24.08
C GLU A 151 0.79 13.87 -22.72
N MET A 152 -0.42 13.29 -22.73
CA MET A 152 -1.04 12.71 -21.54
C MET A 152 -0.24 11.51 -21.02
N GLU A 153 0.21 10.63 -21.91
CA GLU A 153 0.97 9.42 -21.55
C GLU A 153 2.37 9.74 -21.04
N ASP A 154 3.02 10.75 -21.61
CA ASP A 154 4.30 11.29 -21.14
C ASP A 154 4.15 12.05 -19.81
N GLY A 155 2.91 12.38 -19.43
CA GLY A 155 2.55 12.99 -18.16
C GLY A 155 2.96 14.46 -18.07
N GLU A 156 3.07 15.14 -19.20
CA GLU A 156 3.40 16.56 -19.29
C GLU A 156 2.25 17.44 -18.81
N TYR A 157 1.02 17.05 -19.13
CA TYR A 157 -0.21 17.76 -18.75
C TYR A 157 -1.13 16.88 -17.91
N GLN A 158 -1.92 17.52 -17.06
CA GLN A 158 -2.97 16.89 -16.26
C GLN A 158 -4.22 17.77 -16.24
N ARG A 159 -5.39 17.16 -16.00
CA ARG A 159 -6.62 17.91 -15.77
C ARG A 159 -6.46 18.81 -14.55
N LYS A 160 -6.94 20.04 -14.63
CA LYS A 160 -6.98 20.98 -13.50
C LYS A 160 -7.85 20.46 -12.37
N VAL A 161 -9.00 19.89 -12.74
CA VAL A 161 -9.95 19.22 -11.84
C VAL A 161 -10.10 17.77 -12.31
N PRO A 162 -9.31 16.81 -11.78
CA PRO A 162 -9.35 15.44 -12.24
C PRO A 162 -10.61 14.70 -11.77
N VAL A 163 -11.25 13.97 -12.70
CA VAL A 163 -12.37 13.05 -12.44
C VAL A 163 -11.95 11.58 -12.56
N SER A 164 -10.80 11.32 -13.20
CA SER A 164 -10.07 10.06 -13.18
C SER A 164 -8.71 10.29 -12.52
N ASN A 165 -8.50 9.72 -11.34
CA ASN A 165 -7.32 9.97 -10.53
C ASN A 165 -6.16 9.03 -10.85
N TYR A 166 -6.48 7.80 -11.27
CA TYR A 166 -5.49 6.76 -11.56
C TYR A 166 -6.12 5.64 -12.39
N VAL A 167 -5.29 5.03 -13.23
CA VAL A 167 -5.67 3.88 -14.06
C VAL A 167 -4.57 2.82 -13.96
N ASP A 168 -4.94 1.58 -13.69
CA ASP A 168 -3.99 0.47 -13.63
C ASP A 168 -4.57 -0.81 -14.18
N THR A 169 -3.98 -1.26 -15.29
CA THR A 169 -4.19 -2.56 -15.94
C THR A 169 -5.63 -2.84 -16.37
N ASP A 170 -6.54 -2.98 -15.41
CA ASP A 170 -7.94 -3.37 -15.53
C ASP A 170 -8.86 -2.55 -14.59
N SER A 171 -8.34 -1.50 -13.93
CA SER A 171 -9.08 -0.70 -12.94
C SER A 171 -9.02 0.81 -13.22
N LEU A 172 -10.12 1.51 -12.91
CA LEU A 172 -10.26 2.96 -12.96
C LEU A 172 -10.54 3.52 -11.56
N PHE A 173 -9.83 4.57 -11.17
CA PHE A 173 -10.03 5.26 -9.89
C PHE A 173 -10.74 6.58 -10.15
N VAL A 174 -12.05 6.57 -10.01
CA VAL A 174 -12.92 7.72 -10.30
C VAL A 174 -13.02 8.63 -9.07
N GLY A 175 -12.84 9.94 -9.28
CA GLY A 175 -12.99 10.96 -8.25
C GLY A 175 -14.36 11.63 -8.31
N PHE A 176 -15.16 11.50 -7.25
CA PHE A 176 -16.53 12.03 -7.20
C PHE A 176 -16.63 13.44 -6.58
N ASN A 177 -15.57 13.91 -5.91
CA ASN A 177 -15.58 15.22 -5.24
C ASN A 177 -15.88 16.40 -6.19
N PRO A 178 -15.34 16.49 -7.43
CA PRO A 178 -15.71 17.55 -8.36
C PRO A 178 -17.22 17.58 -8.67
N ALA A 179 -17.83 16.43 -8.87
CA ALA A 179 -19.26 16.31 -9.14
C ALA A 179 -20.10 16.75 -7.93
N MET A 180 -19.76 16.27 -6.73
CA MET A 180 -20.43 16.67 -5.49
C MET A 180 -20.34 18.19 -5.23
N GLN A 181 -19.18 18.81 -5.50
CA GLN A 181 -19.02 20.26 -5.40
C GLN A 181 -19.81 21.02 -6.45
N SER A 182 -19.93 20.49 -7.67
CA SER A 182 -20.64 21.15 -8.77
C SER A 182 -22.15 21.25 -8.57
N CYS A 183 -22.72 20.39 -7.72
CA CYS A 183 -24.15 20.36 -7.37
C CYS A 183 -24.42 20.72 -5.90
N ASP A 184 -23.41 21.23 -5.19
CA ASP A 184 -23.49 21.58 -3.76
C ASP A 184 -24.05 20.43 -2.89
N TRP A 185 -23.66 19.18 -3.16
CA TRP A 185 -24.14 17.98 -2.47
C TRP A 185 -23.96 18.08 -0.94
N GLN A 186 -25.04 17.84 -0.19
CA GLN A 186 -25.07 17.85 1.28
C GLN A 186 -25.44 16.49 1.90
N GLY A 187 -25.66 15.47 1.07
CA GLY A 187 -26.03 14.14 1.52
C GLY A 187 -24.81 13.29 1.90
N ASP A 188 -25.05 12.00 2.15
CA ASP A 188 -23.98 11.05 2.40
C ASP A 188 -23.10 10.85 1.14
N GLU A 189 -21.78 10.90 1.30
CA GLU A 189 -20.83 10.78 0.18
C GLU A 189 -20.83 9.35 -0.40
N GLN A 190 -21.03 8.32 0.42
CA GLN A 190 -21.05 6.92 -0.03
C GLN A 190 -22.34 6.61 -0.80
N GLU A 191 -23.49 7.12 -0.34
CA GLU A 191 -24.78 7.06 -1.05
C GLU A 191 -24.69 7.70 -2.44
N PHE A 192 -24.03 8.86 -2.54
CA PHE A 192 -23.80 9.52 -3.83
C PHE A 192 -23.06 8.58 -4.80
N VAL A 193 -21.94 7.99 -4.36
CA VAL A 193 -21.14 7.08 -5.18
C VAL A 193 -21.96 5.86 -5.62
N TRP A 194 -22.71 5.24 -4.71
CA TRP A 194 -23.56 4.10 -5.04
C TRP A 194 -24.63 4.43 -6.07
N LYS A 195 -25.37 5.53 -5.87
CA LYS A 195 -26.44 5.94 -6.80
C LYS A 195 -25.88 6.25 -8.18
N VAL A 196 -24.78 7.01 -8.25
CA VAL A 196 -24.12 7.30 -9.54
C VAL A 196 -23.65 6.02 -10.22
N SER A 197 -23.02 5.10 -9.47
CA SER A 197 -22.55 3.84 -10.02
C SER A 197 -23.70 3.01 -10.59
N LYS A 198 -24.73 2.77 -9.77
CA LYS A 198 -25.88 1.93 -10.11
C LYS A 198 -26.75 2.50 -11.23
N PHE A 199 -27.13 3.76 -11.11
CA PHE A 199 -28.11 4.37 -12.03
C PHE A 199 -27.48 4.92 -13.32
N ARG A 200 -26.16 5.13 -13.34
CA ARG A 200 -25.48 5.70 -14.51
C ARG A 200 -24.30 4.90 -15.01
N LEU A 201 -23.24 4.78 -14.21
CA LEU A 201 -21.96 4.28 -14.70
C LEU A 201 -22.04 2.83 -15.17
N GLU A 202 -22.74 1.95 -14.44
CA GLU A 202 -22.91 0.55 -14.84
C GLU A 202 -23.54 0.39 -16.23
N LYS A 203 -24.68 1.06 -16.46
CA LYS A 203 -25.40 1.01 -17.74
C LYS A 203 -24.58 1.63 -18.87
N LEU A 204 -23.92 2.75 -18.59
CA LEU A 204 -23.04 3.42 -19.55
C LEU A 204 -21.89 2.50 -19.95
N PHE A 205 -21.17 1.94 -18.98
CA PHE A 205 -19.99 1.12 -19.21
C PHE A 205 -20.34 -0.17 -19.94
N LYS A 206 -21.41 -0.88 -19.52
CA LYS A 206 -21.91 -2.07 -20.24
C LYS A 206 -22.24 -1.76 -21.69
N THR A 207 -22.87 -0.62 -21.96
CA THR A 207 -23.21 -0.20 -23.32
C THR A 207 -21.97 0.10 -24.15
N LYS A 208 -21.00 0.82 -23.57
CA LYS A 208 -19.76 1.22 -24.27
C LYS A 208 -18.84 0.03 -24.51
N LEU A 209 -18.68 -0.89 -23.56
CA LEU A 209 -17.95 -2.15 -23.75
C LEU A 209 -18.59 -3.02 -24.83
N LYS A 210 -19.93 -3.10 -24.87
CA LYS A 210 -20.65 -3.79 -25.96
C LYS A 210 -20.37 -3.18 -27.32
N ASN A 211 -20.32 -1.84 -27.41
CA ASN A 211 -19.99 -1.15 -28.67
C ASN A 211 -18.52 -1.32 -29.05
N TYR A 212 -17.62 -1.29 -28.07
CA TYR A 212 -16.20 -1.58 -28.26
C TYR A 212 -15.99 -2.98 -28.83
N ALA A 213 -16.60 -4.01 -28.22
CA ALA A 213 -16.51 -5.40 -28.70
C ALA A 213 -17.02 -5.56 -30.16
N LYS A 214 -18.11 -4.86 -30.52
CA LYS A 214 -18.64 -4.86 -31.90
C LYS A 214 -17.64 -4.37 -32.94
N LYS A 215 -16.75 -3.41 -32.60
CA LYS A 215 -15.69 -2.91 -33.50
C LYS A 215 -14.74 -4.03 -33.93
N TYR A 216 -14.55 -5.03 -33.06
CA TYR A 216 -13.71 -6.20 -33.31
C TYR A 216 -14.51 -7.43 -33.76
N HIS A 217 -15.82 -7.29 -33.99
CA HIS A 217 -16.72 -8.37 -34.38
C HIS A 217 -16.77 -9.53 -33.37
N VAL A 218 -16.66 -9.23 -32.07
CA VAL A 218 -16.75 -10.22 -30.99
C VAL A 218 -17.89 -9.89 -30.03
N GLU A 219 -18.32 -10.90 -29.27
CA GLU A 219 -19.24 -10.71 -28.15
C GLU A 219 -18.51 -10.09 -26.96
N ASN A 220 -19.19 -9.18 -26.26
CA ASN A 220 -18.63 -8.58 -25.06
C ASN A 220 -18.72 -9.56 -23.89
N ILE A 221 -17.56 -9.86 -23.29
CA ILE A 221 -17.43 -10.62 -22.05
C ILE A 221 -16.81 -9.79 -20.91
N GLN A 222 -16.58 -8.49 -21.16
CA GLN A 222 -16.00 -7.57 -20.19
C GLN A 222 -17.10 -6.87 -19.40
N ASP A 223 -16.89 -6.71 -18.10
CA ASP A 223 -17.78 -5.95 -17.22
C ASP A 223 -16.95 -5.15 -16.22
N PHE A 224 -17.21 -3.85 -16.14
CA PHE A 224 -16.56 -2.96 -15.17
C PHE A 224 -17.55 -2.73 -14.03
N GLU A 225 -17.31 -3.42 -12.92
CA GLU A 225 -18.13 -3.35 -11.70
C GLU A 225 -17.52 -2.38 -10.68
N LEU A 226 -18.35 -1.86 -9.77
CA LEU A 226 -17.88 -1.11 -8.61
C LEU A 226 -17.20 -2.07 -7.62
N GLU A 227 -15.87 -2.05 -7.58
CA GLU A 227 -15.07 -2.92 -6.71
C GLU A 227 -15.01 -2.39 -5.26
N ASN A 228 -14.68 -1.11 -5.09
CA ASN A 228 -14.49 -0.50 -3.78
C ASN A 228 -14.84 0.98 -3.75
N ILE A 229 -15.32 1.44 -2.59
CA ILE A 229 -15.48 2.86 -2.26
C ILE A 229 -14.45 3.20 -1.20
N ASN A 230 -13.67 4.26 -1.47
CA ASN A 230 -12.61 4.72 -0.59
C ASN A 230 -12.93 6.15 -0.15
N GLU A 231 -12.87 6.41 1.16
CA GLU A 231 -13.00 7.77 1.69
C GLU A 231 -11.83 8.64 1.20
N SER A 232 -10.63 8.07 1.16
CA SER A 232 -9.46 8.72 0.58
C SER A 232 -8.41 7.72 0.13
N ILE A 233 -7.52 8.18 -0.77
CA ILE A 233 -6.42 7.39 -1.32
C ILE A 233 -5.17 8.28 -1.38
N LEU A 234 -4.06 7.77 -0.84
CA LEU A 234 -2.76 8.40 -0.96
C LEU A 234 -1.96 7.72 -2.08
N PHE A 235 -1.87 8.37 -3.24
CA PHE A 235 -1.02 7.94 -4.34
C PHE A 235 0.42 8.41 -4.12
N VAL A 236 1.38 7.49 -4.07
CA VAL A 236 2.79 7.83 -3.87
C VAL A 236 3.55 7.81 -5.20
N THR A 237 3.47 6.69 -5.91
CA THR A 237 3.98 6.55 -7.28
C THR A 237 3.11 5.57 -8.05
N LYS A 238 3.32 5.41 -9.37
CA LYS A 238 2.64 4.38 -10.16
C LYS A 238 2.76 3.00 -9.46
N LYS A 239 1.64 2.29 -9.34
CA LYS A 239 1.48 1.02 -8.62
C LYS A 239 1.75 1.05 -7.11
N LYS A 240 1.90 2.23 -6.51
CA LYS A 240 2.21 2.43 -5.09
C LYS A 240 1.27 3.44 -4.45
N TYR A 241 0.28 2.93 -3.73
CA TYR A 241 -0.72 3.76 -3.07
C TYR A 241 -1.26 3.08 -1.81
N ILE A 242 -1.90 3.88 -0.94
CA ILE A 242 -2.59 3.40 0.26
C ILE A 242 -4.05 3.83 0.13
N LYS A 243 -4.97 2.89 0.29
CA LYS A 243 -6.42 3.15 0.26
C LYS A 243 -6.97 3.13 1.66
N HIS A 244 -7.84 4.07 2.00
CA HIS A 244 -8.76 3.92 3.12
C HIS A 244 -10.13 3.54 2.57
N THR A 245 -10.39 2.24 2.61
CA THR A 245 -11.58 1.62 2.01
C THR A 245 -12.69 1.54 3.05
N ILE A 246 -13.84 2.14 2.75
CA ILE A 246 -15.03 2.11 3.63
C ILE A 246 -16.02 1.03 3.19
N TRP A 247 -15.97 0.63 1.91
CA TRP A 247 -16.79 -0.44 1.37
C TRP A 247 -16.04 -1.20 0.27
N GLU A 248 -16.16 -2.53 0.25
CA GLU A 248 -15.57 -3.40 -0.77
C GLU A 248 -16.44 -4.66 -0.95
N ASP A 249 -16.86 -4.96 -2.18
CA ASP A 249 -17.62 -6.18 -2.52
C ASP A 249 -18.77 -6.53 -1.54
N GLY A 250 -19.59 -5.54 -1.18
CA GLY A 250 -20.73 -5.71 -0.28
C GLY A 250 -20.38 -5.69 1.22
N ARG A 251 -19.11 -5.51 1.57
CA ARG A 251 -18.67 -5.40 2.97
C ARG A 251 -18.44 -3.95 3.37
N GLN A 252 -19.18 -3.49 4.37
CA GLN A 252 -18.94 -2.21 5.04
C GLN A 252 -17.81 -2.34 6.07
N TYR A 253 -16.97 -1.31 6.16
CA TYR A 253 -15.92 -1.18 7.17
C TYR A 253 -16.14 0.08 7.99
N ASP A 254 -15.83 -0.01 9.28
CA ASP A 254 -15.72 1.16 10.13
C ASP A 254 -14.61 2.11 9.62
N ARG A 255 -14.79 3.40 9.83
CA ARG A 255 -13.82 4.42 9.43
C ARG A 255 -12.44 4.12 10.05
N LEU A 256 -11.38 4.21 9.25
CA LEU A 256 -9.99 3.86 9.57
C LEU A 256 -9.71 2.38 9.90
N ALA A 257 -10.71 1.50 9.89
CA ALA A 257 -10.50 0.08 10.18
C ALA A 257 -9.85 -0.68 9.02
N ASN A 258 -9.97 -0.19 7.78
CA ASN A 258 -9.46 -0.85 6.58
C ASN A 258 -8.55 0.08 5.76
N ILE A 259 -7.29 0.17 6.19
CA ILE A 259 -6.22 0.87 5.48
C ILE A 259 -5.38 -0.15 4.71
N VAL A 260 -5.49 -0.13 3.39
CA VAL A 260 -4.95 -1.16 2.50
C VAL A 260 -3.81 -0.60 1.66
N PRO A 261 -2.55 -1.00 1.91
CA PRO A 261 -1.43 -0.66 1.04
C PRO A 261 -1.42 -1.53 -0.23
N LYS A 262 -1.09 -0.92 -1.37
CA LYS A 262 -0.85 -1.61 -2.65
C LYS A 262 0.51 -1.16 -3.19
N GLY A 263 1.44 -2.10 -3.33
CA GLY A 263 2.83 -1.84 -3.80
C GLY A 263 3.68 -0.96 -2.87
N VAL A 264 3.13 -0.56 -1.73
CA VAL A 264 3.83 0.15 -0.66
C VAL A 264 4.10 -0.82 0.47
N ASP A 265 5.37 -1.00 0.81
CA ASP A 265 5.74 -1.64 2.07
C ASP A 265 5.58 -0.61 3.19
N LEU A 266 4.39 -0.55 3.81
CA LEU A 266 4.16 0.32 4.98
C LEU A 266 5.24 0.10 6.05
N ILE A 267 5.63 -1.16 6.18
CA ILE A 267 6.61 -1.65 7.12
C ILE A 267 7.52 -2.64 6.39
N LYS A 268 8.78 -2.25 6.19
CA LYS A 268 9.79 -3.16 5.64
C LYS A 268 10.16 -4.25 6.66
N LYS A 269 10.58 -5.41 6.15
CA LYS A 269 11.14 -6.48 6.99
C LYS A 269 12.40 -5.95 7.71
N GLY A 270 12.43 -6.11 9.03
CA GLY A 270 13.51 -5.60 9.87
C GLY A 270 13.27 -4.21 10.45
N THR A 271 12.19 -3.51 10.06
CA THR A 271 11.81 -2.23 10.67
C THR A 271 11.58 -2.39 12.19
N PRO A 272 12.15 -1.50 13.03
CA PRO A 272 12.01 -1.57 14.48
C PRO A 272 10.55 -1.48 14.95
N LYS A 273 10.24 -1.99 16.15
CA LYS A 273 8.87 -1.96 16.70
C LYS A 273 8.35 -0.53 16.82
N PHE A 274 9.16 0.37 17.34
CA PHE A 274 8.81 1.79 17.49
C PHE A 274 8.42 2.40 16.13
N ALA A 275 9.27 2.24 15.12
CA ALA A 275 9.01 2.79 13.78
C ALA A 275 7.73 2.20 13.15
N ARG A 276 7.45 0.91 13.38
CA ARG A 276 6.23 0.26 12.87
C ARG A 276 4.96 0.91 13.41
N GLU A 277 4.90 1.13 14.72
CA GLU A 277 3.74 1.72 15.37
C GLU A 277 3.58 3.19 14.96
N LYS A 278 4.66 3.98 15.02
CA LYS A 278 4.58 5.42 14.78
C LYS A 278 4.38 5.81 13.32
N VAL A 279 4.88 5.02 12.37
CA VAL A 279 4.57 5.24 10.94
C VAL A 279 3.08 5.01 10.68
N MET A 280 2.48 4.01 11.32
CA MET A 280 1.03 3.78 11.22
C MET A 280 0.23 4.92 11.86
N ASP A 281 0.67 5.47 12.99
CA ASP A 281 0.01 6.64 13.60
C ASP A 281 0.00 7.86 12.65
N ILE A 282 1.09 8.09 11.92
CA ILE A 282 1.17 9.18 10.94
C ILE A 282 0.23 8.90 9.76
N ILE A 283 0.20 7.67 9.26
CA ILE A 283 -0.70 7.27 8.18
C ILE A 283 -2.15 7.48 8.64
N ASN A 284 -2.52 6.99 9.82
CA ASN A 284 -3.85 7.18 10.39
C ASN A 284 -4.20 8.65 10.52
N TYR A 285 -3.27 9.49 11.00
CA TYR A 285 -3.49 10.94 11.09
C TYR A 285 -3.79 11.57 9.72
N LEU A 286 -3.05 11.17 8.67
CA LEU A 286 -3.27 11.68 7.31
C LEU A 286 -4.66 11.26 6.77
N PHE A 287 -5.05 10.00 7.00
CA PHE A 287 -6.36 9.47 6.58
C PHE A 287 -7.52 9.99 7.44
N ASP A 288 -7.26 10.34 8.69
CA ASP A 288 -8.25 10.94 9.58
C ASP A 288 -8.50 12.42 9.23
N ASN A 289 -7.49 13.10 8.67
CA ASN A 289 -7.50 14.53 8.35
C ASN A 289 -7.24 14.84 6.86
N PRO A 290 -7.95 14.20 5.91
CA PRO A 290 -7.60 14.25 4.48
C PRO A 290 -7.78 15.64 3.85
N LYS A 291 -8.64 16.50 4.45
CA LYS A 291 -8.92 17.86 3.98
C LYS A 291 -8.17 18.95 4.78
N THR A 292 -7.61 18.62 5.95
CA THR A 292 -7.13 19.60 6.95
C THR A 292 -5.68 19.39 7.40
N TYR A 293 -5.02 18.32 6.96
CA TYR A 293 -3.63 18.07 7.32
C TYR A 293 -2.74 19.29 7.00
N ASN A 294 -1.82 19.61 7.91
CA ASN A 294 -0.85 20.67 7.67
C ASN A 294 0.52 20.32 8.22
N ILE A 295 1.54 20.99 7.68
CA ILE A 295 2.94 20.73 8.02
C ILE A 295 3.26 21.07 9.48
N LYS A 296 2.55 22.01 10.12
CA LYS A 296 2.84 22.41 11.51
C LYS A 296 2.49 21.29 12.49
N ASP A 297 1.33 20.66 12.31
CA ASP A 297 0.87 19.56 13.15
C ASP A 297 1.72 18.31 12.93
N LEU A 298 2.05 18.00 11.67
CA LEU A 298 2.99 16.92 11.33
C LEU A 298 4.38 17.15 11.95
N LEU A 299 4.90 18.38 11.94
CA LEU A 299 6.18 18.70 12.57
C LEU A 299 6.15 18.59 14.09
N LYS A 300 5.05 19.01 14.72
CA LYS A 300 4.86 18.84 16.16
C LYS A 300 4.87 17.35 16.50
N PHE A 301 4.10 16.56 15.76
CA PHE A 301 4.05 15.11 15.91
C PHE A 301 5.44 14.48 15.81
N VAL A 302 6.18 14.76 14.73
CA VAL A 302 7.53 14.20 14.51
C VAL A 302 8.53 14.63 15.59
N ARG A 303 8.44 15.86 16.13
CA ARG A 303 9.31 16.29 17.23
C ARG A 303 9.02 15.54 18.53
N ASP A 304 7.76 15.31 18.82
CA ASP A 304 7.35 14.55 20.00
C ASP A 304 7.76 13.07 19.86
N LEU A 305 7.62 12.50 18.65
CA LEU A 305 8.15 11.16 18.32
C LEU A 305 9.65 11.05 18.54
N LYS A 306 10.44 12.06 18.15
CA LYS A 306 11.90 12.02 18.32
C LYS A 306 12.29 11.98 19.80
N LYS A 307 11.62 12.75 20.65
CA LYS A 307 11.85 12.69 22.11
C LYS A 307 11.49 11.31 22.67
N GLU A 308 10.37 10.75 22.25
CA GLU A 308 9.94 9.41 22.66
C GLU A 308 10.95 8.34 22.18
N PHE A 309 11.46 8.49 20.96
CA PHE A 309 12.45 7.59 20.37
C PHE A 309 13.75 7.54 21.18
N GLU A 310 14.26 8.70 21.62
CA GLU A 310 15.48 8.79 22.45
C GLU A 310 15.31 8.16 23.83
N MET A 311 14.07 8.09 24.36
CA MET A 311 13.76 7.45 25.65
C MET A 311 13.39 5.96 25.52
N THR A 312 13.21 5.46 24.30
CA THR A 312 12.74 4.09 24.06
C THR A 312 13.90 3.09 24.15
N ASN A 313 13.60 1.86 24.56
CA ASN A 313 14.59 0.78 24.61
C ASN A 313 15.25 0.58 23.24
N ILE A 314 16.59 0.45 23.24
CA ILE A 314 17.39 0.28 22.02
C ILE A 314 16.93 -0.90 21.15
N ASN A 315 16.40 -1.97 21.75
CA ASN A 315 15.86 -3.14 21.05
C ASN A 315 14.63 -2.81 20.19
N ASP A 316 13.85 -1.82 20.59
CA ASP A 316 12.60 -1.43 19.93
C ASP A 316 12.81 -0.39 18.83
N ILE A 317 13.95 0.32 18.83
CA ILE A 317 14.31 1.36 17.86
C ILE A 317 15.37 0.92 16.83
N CYS A 318 16.11 -0.17 17.07
CA CYS A 318 17.11 -0.67 16.14
C CYS A 318 16.52 -1.63 15.09
N PRO A 319 16.87 -1.49 13.80
CA PRO A 319 16.47 -2.43 12.76
C PRO A 319 17.11 -3.81 12.97
N GLY A 320 16.39 -4.86 12.59
CA GLY A 320 16.84 -6.25 12.66
C GLY A 320 17.42 -6.74 11.33
N ALA A 321 18.47 -7.56 11.41
CA ALA A 321 19.08 -8.22 10.26
C ALA A 321 19.56 -9.64 10.60
N ASN A 322 19.76 -10.48 9.59
CA ASN A 322 20.40 -11.80 9.73
C ASN A 322 21.85 -11.72 9.23
N ILE A 323 22.77 -12.37 9.94
CA ILE A 323 24.15 -12.53 9.50
C ILE A 323 24.28 -13.87 8.80
N ASN A 324 24.47 -13.90 7.47
CA ASN A 324 24.53 -15.16 6.71
C ASN A 324 25.97 -15.57 6.34
N ALA A 325 26.77 -14.64 5.82
CA ALA A 325 28.16 -14.89 5.43
C ALA A 325 29.09 -14.00 6.27
N TYR A 326 29.58 -14.55 7.38
CA TYR A 326 30.44 -13.80 8.31
C TYR A 326 31.89 -13.80 7.86
N TRP A 327 32.49 -14.98 7.68
CA TRP A 327 33.90 -15.12 7.30
C TRP A 327 34.11 -14.92 5.81
N SER A 328 35.20 -14.26 5.46
CA SER A 328 35.72 -14.19 4.09
C SER A 328 36.30 -15.54 3.68
N SER A 329 36.15 -15.89 2.41
CA SER A 329 36.78 -17.04 1.78
C SER A 329 37.71 -16.59 0.65
N LYS A 330 38.72 -17.40 0.33
CA LYS A 330 39.59 -17.15 -0.82
C LYS A 330 38.88 -17.58 -2.10
N ILE A 331 38.77 -16.67 -3.06
CA ILE A 331 38.17 -16.92 -4.38
C ILE A 331 39.14 -16.50 -5.49
N MET A 332 39.00 -17.13 -6.65
CA MET A 332 39.80 -16.79 -7.83
C MET A 332 38.98 -15.90 -8.76
N VAL A 333 39.49 -14.71 -9.06
CA VAL A 333 38.90 -13.75 -10.02
C VAL A 333 40.01 -13.31 -10.96
N ASP A 334 39.80 -13.48 -12.27
CA ASP A 334 40.76 -13.13 -13.32
C ASP A 334 42.18 -13.70 -13.10
N GLY A 335 42.27 -14.92 -12.57
CA GLY A 335 43.53 -15.61 -12.30
C GLY A 335 44.27 -15.16 -11.02
N GLN A 336 43.68 -14.26 -10.22
CA GLN A 336 44.22 -13.83 -8.93
C GLN A 336 43.37 -14.35 -7.77
N ILE A 337 44.03 -14.80 -6.69
CA ILE A 337 43.36 -15.18 -5.45
C ILE A 337 43.09 -13.93 -4.63
N ILE A 338 41.82 -13.61 -4.41
CA ILE A 338 41.37 -12.47 -3.60
C ILE A 338 40.45 -12.94 -2.47
N ASP A 339 40.26 -12.08 -1.47
CA ASP A 339 39.29 -12.27 -0.39
C ASP A 339 37.87 -11.94 -0.89
N ALA A 340 36.95 -12.90 -0.77
CA ALA A 340 35.53 -12.70 -0.99
C ALA A 340 34.94 -11.78 0.10
N PRO A 341 33.81 -11.11 -0.14
CA PRO A 341 33.14 -10.29 0.87
C PRO A 341 32.93 -11.04 2.20
N GLY A 342 33.42 -10.49 3.30
CA GLY A 342 33.40 -11.08 4.65
C GLY A 342 34.49 -10.53 5.58
N ILE A 343 34.51 -11.01 6.81
CA ILE A 343 35.54 -10.73 7.83
C ILE A 343 36.75 -11.63 7.57
N VAL A 344 37.95 -11.04 7.50
CA VAL A 344 39.22 -11.77 7.29
C VAL A 344 39.86 -12.12 8.64
N GLU A 345 39.80 -11.21 9.61
CA GLU A 345 40.28 -11.37 10.99
C GLU A 345 39.51 -10.38 11.87
N ASP A 346 39.18 -10.78 13.10
CA ASP A 346 38.45 -9.95 14.07
C ASP A 346 39.00 -9.99 15.49
N LYS A 347 39.93 -10.88 15.84
CA LYS A 347 40.44 -11.02 17.21
C LYS A 347 41.42 -9.93 17.58
N GLU A 348 42.56 -9.89 16.89
CA GLU A 348 43.64 -8.95 17.20
C GLU A 348 43.47 -7.62 16.47
N THR A 349 42.99 -7.69 15.22
CA THR A 349 42.73 -6.52 14.37
C THR A 349 41.44 -6.77 13.58
N LEU A 350 40.64 -5.73 13.32
CA LEU A 350 39.47 -5.86 12.45
C LEU A 350 39.88 -5.69 10.98
N LYS A 351 40.05 -6.80 10.26
CA LYS A 351 40.33 -6.81 8.81
C LYS A 351 39.10 -7.28 8.05
N VAL A 352 38.65 -6.44 7.11
CA VAL A 352 37.43 -6.69 6.33
C VAL A 352 37.74 -6.69 4.84
N ALA A 353 37.24 -7.70 4.12
CA ALA A 353 37.42 -7.79 2.68
C ALA A 353 36.66 -6.69 1.93
N LYS A 354 37.12 -6.35 0.72
CA LYS A 354 36.45 -5.37 -0.14
C LYS A 354 35.05 -5.87 -0.54
N GLY A 355 34.07 -4.98 -0.57
CA GLY A 355 32.68 -5.31 -0.93
C GLY A 355 31.87 -5.98 0.20
N THR A 356 32.43 -6.13 1.41
CA THR A 356 31.71 -6.68 2.56
C THR A 356 30.50 -5.83 2.93
N TYR A 357 29.36 -6.49 3.08
CA TYR A 357 28.09 -5.85 3.41
C TYR A 357 28.14 -5.21 4.81
N TYR A 358 27.43 -4.09 4.99
CA TYR A 358 27.54 -3.29 6.21
C TYR A 358 27.12 -4.05 7.48
N THR A 359 26.20 -5.00 7.39
CA THR A 359 25.77 -5.80 8.55
C THR A 359 26.87 -6.72 9.04
N VAL A 360 27.68 -7.27 8.12
CA VAL A 360 28.82 -8.12 8.41
C VAL A 360 29.95 -7.29 9.00
N LYS A 361 30.19 -6.08 8.47
CA LYS A 361 31.14 -5.11 9.07
C LYS A 361 30.80 -4.77 10.52
N ALA A 362 29.53 -4.48 10.80
CA ALA A 362 29.05 -4.20 12.15
C ALA A 362 29.23 -5.42 13.09
N ALA A 363 28.98 -6.63 12.59
CA ALA A 363 29.23 -7.86 13.36
C ALA A 363 30.71 -8.10 13.64
N GLY A 364 31.58 -7.78 12.67
CA GLY A 364 33.03 -7.78 12.84
C GLY A 364 33.48 -6.84 13.96
N LEU A 365 32.94 -5.62 13.99
CA LEU A 365 33.23 -4.66 15.06
C LEU A 365 32.77 -5.18 16.43
N TYR A 366 31.56 -5.75 16.53
CA TYR A 366 31.09 -6.36 17.77
C TYR A 366 32.03 -7.45 18.30
N ASN A 367 32.39 -8.42 17.45
CA ASN A 367 33.26 -9.50 17.86
C ASN A 367 34.65 -8.98 18.24
N HIS A 368 35.19 -8.03 17.46
CA HIS A 368 36.47 -7.41 17.75
C HIS A 368 36.49 -6.73 19.11
N LEU A 369 35.50 -5.89 19.42
CA LEU A 369 35.41 -5.24 20.72
C LEU A 369 35.21 -6.26 21.84
N LEU A 370 34.39 -7.31 21.65
CA LEU A 370 34.24 -8.37 22.64
C LEU A 370 35.57 -9.08 22.95
N TYR A 371 36.43 -9.31 21.94
CA TYR A 371 37.76 -9.89 22.17
C TYR A 371 38.73 -8.96 22.88
N GLN A 372 38.54 -7.63 22.80
CA GLN A 372 39.31 -6.66 23.61
C GLN A 372 38.87 -6.63 25.08
N HIS A 373 37.78 -7.32 25.43
CA HIS A 373 37.24 -7.46 26.77
C HIS A 373 37.17 -8.95 27.20
N PRO A 374 38.32 -9.61 27.48
CA PRO A 374 38.36 -11.03 27.83
C PRO A 374 37.43 -11.43 29.00
N GLU A 375 37.18 -10.50 29.92
CA GLU A 375 36.27 -10.65 31.06
C GLU A 375 34.80 -10.83 30.64
N LEU A 376 34.43 -10.34 29.45
CA LEU A 376 33.07 -10.38 28.91
C LEU A 376 32.83 -11.54 27.94
N VAL A 377 33.89 -12.21 27.46
CA VAL A 377 33.81 -13.30 26.46
C VAL A 377 32.97 -14.50 26.94
N ASN A 378 32.93 -14.74 28.26
CA ASN A 378 32.09 -15.80 28.86
C ASN A 378 30.64 -15.34 29.12
N THR A 379 30.39 -14.03 29.12
CA THR A 379 29.08 -13.42 29.38
C THR A 379 28.30 -13.23 28.09
N TYR A 380 28.99 -12.76 27.04
CA TYR A 380 28.38 -12.43 25.76
C TYR A 380 28.78 -13.41 24.67
N GLN A 381 27.80 -13.76 23.84
CA GLN A 381 28.03 -14.66 22.72
C GLN A 381 28.69 -13.91 21.54
N ILE A 382 29.65 -14.57 20.90
CA ILE A 382 30.26 -14.15 19.63
C ILE A 382 29.25 -14.31 18.50
N ILE A 383 29.13 -13.30 17.63
CA ILE A 383 28.26 -13.35 16.45
C ILE A 383 28.83 -14.32 15.41
N LYS A 384 27.97 -15.21 14.93
CA LYS A 384 28.28 -16.24 13.94
C LYS A 384 27.25 -16.21 12.79
N PRO A 385 27.55 -16.86 11.63
CA PRO A 385 26.54 -17.12 10.62
C PRO A 385 25.25 -17.73 11.20
N GLY A 386 24.10 -17.26 10.73
CA GLY A 386 22.76 -17.64 11.18
C GLY A 386 22.19 -16.77 12.31
N VAL A 387 23.00 -15.92 12.97
CA VAL A 387 22.54 -15.11 14.11
C VAL A 387 21.72 -13.90 13.66
N LYS A 388 20.64 -13.63 14.37
CA LYS A 388 19.84 -12.40 14.22
C LYS A 388 20.42 -11.30 15.09
N VAL A 389 20.65 -10.15 14.48
CA VAL A 389 21.25 -8.99 15.13
C VAL A 389 20.35 -7.77 15.01
N LYS A 390 20.55 -6.82 15.91
CA LYS A 390 20.04 -5.45 15.85
C LYS A 390 21.19 -4.53 15.50
N ILE A 391 20.96 -3.56 14.62
CA ILE A 391 22.03 -2.71 14.06
C ILE A 391 21.69 -1.25 14.30
N TYR A 392 22.69 -0.43 14.62
CA TYR A 392 22.53 1.03 14.71
C TYR A 392 23.76 1.78 14.16
N PRO A 393 23.59 3.01 13.65
CA PRO A 393 24.69 3.88 13.30
C PRO A 393 25.40 4.36 14.57
N CYS A 394 26.73 4.31 14.59
CA CYS A 394 27.53 4.65 15.75
C CYS A 394 28.74 5.51 15.38
N ILE A 395 29.31 6.19 16.37
CA ILE A 395 30.55 6.96 16.22
C ILE A 395 31.71 6.08 16.66
N HIS A 396 32.47 5.54 15.71
CA HIS A 396 33.65 4.71 15.98
C HIS A 396 34.63 4.73 14.80
N ASP A 397 35.94 4.70 15.08
CA ASP A 397 37.00 4.87 14.06
C ASP A 397 37.05 3.72 13.03
N LEU A 398 36.74 2.50 13.48
CA LEU A 398 36.81 1.29 12.64
C LEU A 398 35.57 1.07 11.76
N ASN A 399 34.39 1.51 12.19
CA ASN A 399 33.14 1.33 11.44
C ASN A 399 32.06 2.31 11.96
N ASP A 400 31.24 2.83 11.06
CA ASP A 400 30.17 3.79 11.37
C ASP A 400 28.87 3.14 11.84
N LYS A 401 28.88 1.81 12.05
CA LYS A 401 27.72 1.01 12.46
C LYS A 401 28.16 -0.06 13.45
N PHE A 402 27.32 -0.30 14.43
CA PHE A 402 27.48 -1.37 15.39
C PHE A 402 26.28 -2.29 15.36
N CYS A 403 26.45 -3.55 15.77
CA CYS A 403 25.35 -4.45 15.95
C CYS A 403 25.51 -5.29 17.22
N TYR A 404 24.42 -5.87 17.67
CA TYR A 404 24.38 -6.75 18.83
C TYR A 404 23.35 -7.85 18.61
N ILE A 405 23.49 -8.95 19.34
CA ILE A 405 22.58 -10.09 19.23
C ILE A 405 21.19 -9.67 19.72
N LEU A 406 20.13 -10.09 19.01
CA LEU A 406 18.76 -9.72 19.34
C LEU A 406 18.43 -9.98 20.83
N GLY A 407 18.09 -8.94 21.58
CA GLY A 407 17.76 -9.02 23.00
C GLY A 407 18.97 -9.03 23.95
N SER A 408 20.19 -8.92 23.44
CA SER A 408 21.44 -8.95 24.21
C SER A 408 22.29 -7.72 23.87
N PHE A 409 21.81 -6.54 24.26
CA PHE A 409 22.59 -5.31 24.11
C PHE A 409 23.72 -5.26 25.16
N THR A 410 24.90 -4.83 24.75
CA THR A 410 26.15 -4.94 25.52
C THR A 410 26.71 -3.55 25.85
N PRO A 411 26.12 -2.80 26.81
CA PRO A 411 26.47 -1.40 27.07
C PRO A 411 27.92 -1.17 27.47
N GLU A 412 28.64 -2.20 27.93
CA GLU A 412 30.01 -2.11 28.45
C GLU A 412 31.04 -1.78 27.38
N PHE A 413 30.84 -2.26 26.15
CA PHE A 413 31.74 -2.02 25.02
C PHE A 413 31.03 -1.49 23.76
N ALA A 414 29.69 -1.37 23.80
CA ALA A 414 28.92 -0.82 22.71
C ALA A 414 29.30 0.65 22.45
N PRO A 415 29.70 1.02 21.23
CA PRO A 415 29.93 2.42 20.87
C PRO A 415 28.64 3.25 21.01
N PRO A 416 28.73 4.57 21.26
CA PRO A 416 27.58 5.45 21.38
C PRO A 416 26.70 5.42 20.12
N VAL A 417 25.38 5.39 20.33
CA VAL A 417 24.38 5.41 19.26
C VAL A 417 24.27 6.83 18.67
N ASP A 418 24.31 6.95 17.34
CA ASP A 418 23.88 8.16 16.64
C ASP A 418 22.33 8.14 16.51
N TYR A 419 21.65 8.68 17.52
CA TYR A 419 20.17 8.72 17.55
C TYR A 419 19.59 9.56 16.41
N ASP A 420 20.28 10.61 15.96
CA ASP A 420 19.83 11.46 14.85
C ASP A 420 19.79 10.67 13.54
N GLU A 421 20.87 9.95 13.24
CA GLU A 421 20.93 9.10 12.05
C GLU A 421 20.02 7.89 12.14
N LEU A 422 19.91 7.27 13.33
CA LEU A 422 19.03 6.13 13.53
C LEU A 422 17.56 6.54 13.36
N PHE A 423 17.13 7.64 13.96
CA PHE A 423 15.78 8.17 13.79
C PHE A 423 15.50 8.53 12.33
N GLN A 424 16.46 9.17 11.65
CA GLN A 424 16.30 9.51 10.24
C GLN A 424 16.04 8.27 9.38
N LYS A 425 16.90 7.25 9.49
CA LYS A 425 16.83 6.04 8.67
C LYS A 425 15.66 5.12 8.99
N THR A 426 15.21 5.12 10.25
CA THR A 426 14.15 4.21 10.70
C THR A 426 12.77 4.82 10.67
N VAL A 427 12.62 6.14 10.88
CA VAL A 427 11.32 6.82 10.95
C VAL A 427 11.21 7.90 9.87
N ALA A 428 12.10 8.89 9.88
CA ALA A 428 11.90 10.10 9.06
C ALA A 428 11.91 9.81 7.55
N GLU A 429 12.77 8.91 7.06
CA GLU A 429 12.80 8.51 5.64
C GLU A 429 11.51 7.82 5.20
N GLN A 430 10.89 7.01 6.08
CA GLN A 430 9.60 6.38 5.79
C GLN A 430 8.48 7.41 5.74
N VAL A 431 8.50 8.41 6.63
CA VAL A 431 7.52 9.49 6.65
C VAL A 431 7.69 10.42 5.45
N ASN A 432 8.92 10.79 5.12
CA ASN A 432 9.26 11.63 3.97
C ASN A 432 8.75 11.07 2.66
N TYR A 433 8.69 9.74 2.54
CA TYR A 433 8.11 9.08 1.38
C TYR A 433 6.64 9.46 1.15
N TYR A 434 5.86 9.62 2.22
CA TYR A 434 4.46 10.05 2.17
C TYR A 434 4.32 11.57 2.09
N LEU A 435 5.18 12.32 2.77
CA LEU A 435 5.17 13.79 2.69
C LEU A 435 5.47 14.28 1.27
N GLU A 436 6.41 13.65 0.59
CA GLU A 436 6.74 13.96 -0.80
C GLU A 436 5.55 13.72 -1.74
N ALA A 437 4.77 12.66 -1.52
CA ALA A 437 3.55 12.40 -2.26
C ALA A 437 2.48 13.48 -2.07
N LEU A 438 2.46 14.11 -0.89
CA LEU A 438 1.56 15.22 -0.56
C LEU A 438 2.11 16.60 -0.95
N GLU A 439 3.22 16.64 -1.71
CA GLU A 439 3.95 17.86 -2.05
C GLU A 439 4.36 18.69 -0.80
N LEU A 440 4.55 18.01 0.34
CA LEU A 440 4.96 18.63 1.61
C LEU A 440 6.49 18.63 1.77
N PRO A 441 7.06 19.61 2.50
CA PRO A 441 8.48 19.66 2.75
C PRO A 441 9.00 18.43 3.52
N LYS A 442 10.17 17.93 3.10
CA LYS A 442 10.85 16.80 3.76
C LYS A 442 11.42 17.19 5.12
N LEU A 443 11.40 16.23 6.03
CA LEU A 443 12.02 16.25 7.34
C LEU A 443 13.52 15.91 7.20
N ASN A 444 14.39 16.70 7.83
CA ASN A 444 15.82 16.42 7.90
C ASN A 444 16.25 15.88 9.29
N LYS A 445 17.54 15.49 9.45
CA LYS A 445 18.11 15.00 10.73
C LYS A 445 17.76 15.87 11.95
N ARG A 446 17.66 17.19 11.73
CA ARG A 446 17.39 18.20 12.78
C ARG A 446 15.91 18.53 12.94
N LEU A 447 15.03 17.83 12.23
CA LEU A 447 13.59 18.13 12.17
C LEU A 447 13.28 19.59 11.80
N LYS A 448 14.16 20.20 11.01
CA LYS A 448 13.94 21.51 10.41
C LYS A 448 13.34 21.29 9.01
N ILE A 449 12.36 22.12 8.65
CA ILE A 449 11.84 22.18 7.28
C ILE A 449 13.01 22.54 6.36
N ILE A 450 13.27 21.70 5.36
CA ILE A 450 14.04 22.13 4.20
C ILE A 450 13.02 22.71 3.23
N VAL A 451 12.98 24.04 3.12
CA VAL A 451 12.31 24.66 1.98
C VAL A 451 13.28 24.48 0.83
N SER A 452 12.89 23.68 -0.18
CA SER A 452 13.60 23.73 -1.46
C SER A 452 13.43 25.15 -1.98
N LEU A 453 14.54 25.88 -2.08
CA LEU A 453 14.58 27.22 -2.66
C LEU A 453 14.70 27.14 -4.18
N PHE A 454 14.04 26.17 -4.83
CA PHE A 454 13.96 26.04 -6.28
C PHE A 454 12.69 25.30 -6.64
#